data_AF-A0A9P6LJN0-F1
#
_entry.id   AF-A0A9P6LJN0-F1
#
_cell.length_a   1.000
_cell.length_b   1.000
_cell.length_c   1.000
_cell.angle_alpha   90.00
_cell.angle_beta   90.00
_cell.angle_gamma   90.00
#
_symmetry.space_group_name_H-M   'P 1'
#
loop_
_entity.id
_entity.type
_entity.pdbx_description
1 polymer ?
#
loop_
_entity_poly.entity_id
_entity_poly.type
_entity_poly.pdbx_seq_one_letter_code
_entity_poly.pdbx_strand_id
1 'polypeptide(L)'
;MFALEPVRRLIGDYPRDFFYQVETCRTSIPELSSRNDLSLLLASVDFTGGATDGLISSYFTNINSTFPILGKASFTNLFHRTLRGDQCEDIDAAVCLVVLALGKLAGTDYEDASAANHSHGLEYFIPAYKILTSQWVTSFGTDLSLPTGLVLSAIYMSCLARPLLAWKLVYMASSKLQMMMPSRNQGSLAFSNAENETVGRLFWVCFLLECDYLAELRVPPSGIEIDIDRMPYPRLSSPNERDGLAPLQPASTPSYTDNDNPTGSPSLSTICSLERVLNELTRQLEVWYHSLPDIIKPDLSHNVPTDAHEASLRLRYWSARHIISRPCLVYILSVSTADEVPTYVYKYAETCIQSCRNYIETALQVLTKRTPYTRRTLTFMLPTGV
;
A
#
# COMPACT_ATOMS: atom_id res chain seq x y z
N MET A 1 -1.66 -24.33 -1.51
CA MET A 1 -3.11 -24.04 -1.73
C MET A 1 -3.41 -23.48 -3.12
N PHE A 2 -2.63 -22.54 -3.68
CA PHE A 2 -2.69 -22.23 -5.13
C PHE A 2 -2.27 -23.40 -6.03
N ALA A 3 -1.69 -24.46 -5.46
CA ALA A 3 -1.34 -25.70 -6.15
C ALA A 3 -2.51 -26.67 -6.39
N LEU A 4 -3.70 -26.42 -5.82
CA LEU A 4 -4.86 -27.29 -6.01
C LEU A 4 -5.41 -27.14 -7.43
N GLU A 5 -5.48 -28.25 -8.16
CA GLU A 5 -5.91 -28.33 -9.57
C GLU A 5 -7.19 -27.51 -9.91
N PRO A 6 -8.27 -27.53 -9.09
CA PRO A 6 -9.48 -26.77 -9.40
C PRO A 6 -9.28 -25.25 -9.26
N VAL A 7 -8.44 -24.83 -8.31
CA VAL A 7 -8.10 -23.42 -8.06
C VAL A 7 -7.13 -22.91 -9.13
N ARG A 8 -6.19 -23.76 -9.58
CA ARG A 8 -5.29 -23.50 -10.71
C ARG A 8 -6.05 -23.23 -12.01
N ARG A 9 -7.08 -24.04 -12.31
CA ARG A 9 -7.93 -23.84 -13.50
C ARG A 9 -8.74 -22.55 -13.47
N LEU A 10 -9.09 -22.05 -12.27
CA LEU A 10 -9.92 -20.85 -12.13
C LEU A 10 -9.10 -19.55 -12.17
N ILE A 11 -7.89 -19.57 -11.62
CA ILE A 11 -7.02 -18.38 -11.48
C ILE A 11 -6.00 -18.29 -12.63
N GLY A 12 -5.68 -19.40 -13.29
CA GLY A 12 -4.57 -19.51 -14.23
C GLY A 12 -3.25 -19.86 -13.52
N ASP A 13 -2.41 -20.66 -14.15
CA ASP A 13 -1.05 -20.97 -13.64
C ASP A 13 -0.09 -19.94 -14.25
N TYR A 14 0.27 -18.92 -13.46
CA TYR A 14 1.25 -17.93 -13.88
C TYR A 14 2.65 -18.36 -13.44
N PRO A 15 3.65 -18.35 -14.34
CA PRO A 15 5.05 -18.54 -13.97
C PRO A 15 5.44 -17.60 -12.81
N ARG A 16 6.37 -18.04 -11.94
CA ARG A 16 6.84 -17.20 -10.81
C ARG A 16 7.41 -15.86 -11.27
N ASP A 17 7.92 -15.81 -12.49
CA ASP A 17 8.48 -14.64 -13.15
C ASP A 17 7.49 -13.91 -14.08
N PHE A 18 6.19 -14.25 -14.07
CA PHE A 18 5.20 -13.64 -14.96
C PHE A 18 5.19 -12.11 -14.89
N PHE A 19 5.08 -11.53 -13.69
CA PHE A 19 5.10 -10.07 -13.52
C PHE A 19 6.44 -9.45 -13.90
N TYR A 20 7.54 -10.19 -13.71
CA TYR A 20 8.85 -9.76 -14.14
C TYR A 20 8.92 -9.69 -15.67
N GLN A 21 8.44 -10.73 -16.37
CA GLN A 21 8.37 -10.76 -17.83
C GLN A 21 7.51 -9.62 -18.38
N VAL A 22 6.32 -9.42 -17.80
CA VAL A 22 5.41 -8.32 -18.20
C VAL A 22 6.10 -6.97 -18.09
N GLU A 23 6.81 -6.70 -17.00
CA GLU A 23 7.48 -5.42 -16.81
C GLU A 23 8.74 -5.27 -17.69
N THR A 24 9.45 -6.36 -18.00
CA THR A 24 10.58 -6.32 -18.95
C THR A 24 10.13 -6.05 -20.39
N CYS A 25 8.94 -6.49 -20.78
CA CYS A 25 8.36 -6.22 -22.08
C CYS A 25 7.72 -4.83 -22.17
N ARG A 26 7.56 -4.16 -21.02
CA ARG A 26 6.95 -2.83 -20.96
C ARG A 26 7.93 -1.77 -21.43
N THR A 27 7.42 -0.75 -22.11
CA THR A 27 8.22 0.44 -22.41
C THR A 27 8.69 1.07 -21.10
N SER A 28 10.00 1.00 -20.86
CA SER A 28 10.65 1.73 -19.78
C SER A 28 10.39 3.22 -19.99
N ILE A 29 10.16 3.97 -18.91
CA ILE A 29 10.13 5.44 -18.98
C ILE A 29 11.58 5.88 -19.28
N PRO A 30 11.93 6.28 -20.51
CA PRO A 30 13.33 6.41 -20.92
C PRO A 30 14.09 7.47 -20.10
N GLU A 31 13.37 8.50 -19.65
CA GLU A 31 13.90 9.64 -18.91
C GLU A 31 14.37 9.29 -17.49
N LEU A 32 13.86 8.19 -16.93
CA LEU A 32 14.30 7.66 -15.64
C LEU A 32 15.71 7.05 -15.73
N SER A 33 16.03 6.40 -16.86
CA SER A 33 17.33 5.77 -17.11
C SER A 33 18.34 6.72 -17.75
N SER A 34 17.90 7.87 -18.28
CA SER A 34 18.77 8.80 -18.99
C SER A 34 19.69 9.58 -18.05
N ARG A 35 20.95 9.76 -18.45
CA ARG A 35 21.88 10.71 -17.81
C ARG A 35 21.56 12.13 -18.27
N ASN A 36 20.44 12.67 -17.79
CA ASN A 36 20.11 14.09 -17.96
C ASN A 36 20.78 14.90 -16.85
N ASP A 37 21.23 16.11 -17.16
CA ASP A 37 21.70 17.06 -16.15
C ASP A 37 20.53 17.48 -15.25
N LEU A 38 20.65 17.23 -13.95
CA LEU A 38 19.65 17.58 -12.94
C LEU A 38 19.39 19.09 -12.93
N SER A 39 20.41 19.90 -13.17
CA SER A 39 20.31 21.36 -13.17
C SER A 39 19.38 21.86 -14.27
N LEU A 40 19.46 21.25 -15.47
CA LEU A 40 18.58 21.57 -16.59
C LEU A 40 17.15 21.08 -16.38
N LEU A 41 16.98 19.91 -15.75
CA LEU A 41 15.66 19.40 -15.39
C LEU A 41 14.97 20.32 -14.38
N LEU A 42 15.68 20.72 -13.32
CA LEU A 42 15.14 21.64 -12.31
C LEU A 42 14.84 23.02 -12.88
N ALA A 43 15.65 23.53 -13.81
CA ALA A 43 15.40 24.78 -14.50
C ALA A 43 14.15 24.75 -15.42
N SER A 44 13.76 23.56 -15.89
CA SER A 44 12.54 23.37 -16.70
C SER A 44 11.27 23.27 -15.86
N VAL A 45 11.38 23.11 -14.53
CA VAL A 45 10.24 23.01 -13.65
C VAL A 45 9.70 24.40 -13.33
N ASP A 46 8.46 24.67 -13.74
CA ASP A 46 7.77 25.90 -13.39
C ASP A 46 7.21 25.80 -11.95
N PHE A 47 7.73 26.67 -11.06
CA PHE A 47 7.29 26.81 -9.67
C PHE A 47 6.32 27.98 -9.45
N THR A 48 5.77 28.59 -10.52
CA THR A 48 4.87 29.75 -10.39
C THR A 48 3.69 29.48 -9.43
N GLY A 49 3.64 30.27 -8.36
CA GLY A 49 2.93 29.97 -7.11
C GLY A 49 1.40 29.80 -7.19
N GLY A 50 0.77 30.07 -8.33
CA GLY A 50 -0.68 29.88 -8.49
C GLY A 50 -1.07 28.45 -8.88
N ALA A 51 -0.27 27.79 -9.72
CA ALA A 51 -0.55 26.42 -10.16
C ALA A 51 -0.15 25.39 -9.11
N THR A 52 0.97 25.63 -8.41
CA THR A 52 1.50 24.72 -7.40
C THR A 52 0.59 24.58 -6.18
N ASP A 53 -0.03 25.66 -5.70
CA ASP A 53 -0.99 25.61 -4.59
C ASP A 53 -2.22 24.75 -4.90
N GLY A 54 -2.69 24.76 -6.15
CA GLY A 54 -3.74 23.88 -6.63
C GLY A 54 -3.33 22.40 -6.61
N LEU A 55 -2.11 22.09 -7.07
CA LEU A 55 -1.55 20.74 -7.04
C LEU A 55 -1.38 20.21 -5.60
N ILE A 56 -0.85 21.05 -4.70
CA ILE A 56 -0.69 20.70 -3.28
C ILE A 56 -2.05 20.41 -2.66
N SER A 57 -3.05 21.25 -2.93
CA SER A 57 -4.41 21.04 -2.43
C SER A 57 -5.04 19.74 -2.96
N SER A 58 -4.81 19.41 -4.23
CA SER A 58 -5.22 18.14 -4.83
C SER A 58 -4.56 16.94 -4.13
N TYR A 59 -3.25 16.99 -3.88
CA TYR A 59 -2.54 15.94 -3.15
C TYR A 59 -3.13 15.71 -1.75
N PHE A 60 -3.33 16.77 -0.98
CA PHE A 60 -3.83 16.64 0.40
C PHE A 60 -5.26 16.11 0.48
N THR A 61 -6.09 16.43 -0.51
CA THR A 61 -7.49 16.00 -0.56
C THR A 61 -7.60 14.54 -1.01
N ASN A 62 -6.84 14.16 -2.03
CA ASN A 62 -7.06 12.91 -2.77
C ASN A 62 -6.09 11.77 -2.39
N ILE A 63 -4.84 12.09 -2.04
CA ILE A 63 -3.79 11.09 -1.77
C ILE A 63 -3.48 11.02 -0.28
N ASN A 64 -3.28 12.17 0.38
CA ASN A 64 -2.93 12.21 1.80
C ASN A 64 -4.07 11.70 2.69
N SER A 65 -5.31 11.78 2.23
CA SER A 65 -6.45 11.14 2.87
C SER A 65 -6.30 9.62 2.92
N THR A 66 -5.70 8.99 1.91
CA THR A 66 -5.44 7.54 1.93
C THR A 66 -4.15 7.19 2.68
N PHE A 67 -3.12 8.04 2.57
CA PHE A 67 -1.81 7.85 3.18
C PHE A 67 -1.37 9.14 3.91
N PRO A 68 -1.69 9.31 5.19
CA PRO A 68 -1.48 10.57 5.92
C PRO A 68 -0.02 10.75 6.39
N ILE A 69 0.93 10.61 5.48
CA ILE A 69 2.36 10.67 5.81
C ILE A 69 2.74 12.11 6.22
N LEU A 70 2.19 13.10 5.51
CA LEU A 70 2.54 14.51 5.65
C LEU A 70 1.43 15.31 6.34
N GLY A 71 1.82 16.20 7.25
CA GLY A 71 0.95 17.24 7.79
C GLY A 71 0.92 18.45 6.87
N LYS A 72 -0.27 18.98 6.55
CA LYS A 72 -0.43 20.10 5.61
C LYS A 72 0.40 21.33 6.01
N ALA A 73 0.32 21.76 7.27
CA ALA A 73 1.06 22.93 7.76
C ALA A 73 2.59 22.71 7.70
N SER A 74 3.07 21.54 8.11
CA SER A 74 4.50 21.20 8.07
C SER A 74 5.03 21.17 6.65
N PHE A 75 4.27 20.58 5.71
CA PHE A 75 4.64 20.55 4.31
C PHE A 75 4.60 21.93 3.65
N THR A 76 3.60 22.76 3.94
CA THR A 76 3.55 24.14 3.40
C THR A 76 4.77 24.95 3.86
N ASN A 77 5.19 24.80 5.11
CA ASN A 77 6.42 25.43 5.61
C ASN A 77 7.67 24.90 4.89
N LEU A 78 7.77 23.58 4.69
CA LEU A 78 8.84 22.94 3.93
C LEU A 78 8.91 23.52 2.50
N PHE A 79 7.78 23.54 1.81
CA PHE A 79 7.65 24.04 0.45
C PHE A 79 8.07 25.51 0.32
N HIS A 80 7.63 26.37 1.22
CA HIS A 80 8.05 27.78 1.22
C HIS A 80 9.55 27.95 1.53
N ARG A 81 10.14 27.10 2.37
CA ARG A 81 11.60 27.10 2.63
C ARG A 81 12.37 26.70 1.38
N THR A 82 11.94 25.64 0.70
CA THR A 82 12.52 25.18 -0.56
C THR A 82 12.45 26.26 -1.64
N LEU A 83 11.30 26.94 -1.79
CA LEU A 83 11.13 28.02 -2.77
C LEU A 83 12.01 29.27 -2.50
N ARG A 84 12.33 29.54 -1.24
CA ARG A 84 13.20 30.68 -0.85
C ARG A 84 14.68 30.40 -1.09
N GLY A 85 15.05 29.16 -1.43
CA GLY A 85 16.45 28.75 -1.65
C GLY A 85 17.28 28.73 -0.36
N ASP A 86 16.62 28.71 0.80
CA ASP A 86 17.30 28.81 2.09
C ASP A 86 17.78 27.42 2.52
N GLN A 87 19.07 27.12 2.29
CA GLN A 87 19.77 25.87 2.68
C GLN A 87 18.93 24.58 2.55
N CYS A 88 18.15 24.46 1.48
CA CYS A 88 17.32 23.29 1.27
C CYS A 88 18.23 22.13 0.80
N GLU A 89 18.30 21.06 1.57
CA GLU A 89 18.92 19.82 1.08
C GLU A 89 18.19 19.38 -0.19
N ASP A 90 18.92 18.81 -1.16
CA ASP A 90 18.34 18.35 -2.43
C ASP A 90 17.14 17.41 -2.21
N ILE A 91 17.14 16.68 -1.08
CA ILE A 91 16.12 15.72 -0.67
C ILE A 91 14.77 16.40 -0.35
N ASP A 92 14.78 17.51 0.37
CA ASP A 92 13.57 18.29 0.70
C ASP A 92 12.89 18.81 -0.58
N ALA A 93 13.69 19.25 -1.55
CA ALA A 93 13.21 19.65 -2.87
C ALA A 93 12.59 18.47 -3.62
N ALA A 94 13.21 17.29 -3.54
CA ALA A 94 12.67 16.08 -4.13
C ALA A 94 11.31 15.69 -3.52
N VAL A 95 11.12 15.79 -2.20
CA VAL A 95 9.80 15.56 -1.56
C VAL A 95 8.75 16.52 -2.13
N CYS A 96 9.07 17.81 -2.24
CA CYS A 96 8.16 18.81 -2.80
C CYS A 96 7.75 18.46 -4.24
N LEU A 97 8.72 18.08 -5.08
CA LEU A 97 8.49 17.68 -6.47
C LEU A 97 7.60 16.44 -6.58
N VAL A 98 7.78 15.42 -5.73
CA VAL A 98 6.90 14.22 -5.73
C VAL A 98 5.49 14.59 -5.33
N VAL A 99 5.30 15.49 -4.34
CA VAL A 99 3.97 15.96 -3.95
C VAL A 99 3.28 16.70 -5.09
N LEU A 100 4.00 17.55 -5.84
CA LEU A 100 3.46 18.20 -7.04
C LEU A 100 3.08 17.18 -8.13
N ALA A 101 3.93 16.18 -8.37
CA ALA A 101 3.66 15.10 -9.33
C ALA A 101 2.37 14.33 -8.97
N LEU A 102 2.23 13.95 -7.69
CA LEU A 102 1.03 13.29 -7.18
C LEU A 102 -0.21 14.18 -7.24
N GLY A 103 -0.06 15.47 -6.94
CA GLY A 103 -1.14 16.46 -7.05
C GLY A 103 -1.66 16.60 -8.47
N LYS A 104 -0.76 16.65 -9.46
CA LYS A 104 -1.10 16.71 -10.89
C LYS A 104 -1.76 15.42 -11.35
N LEU A 105 -1.26 14.27 -10.89
CA LEU A 105 -1.86 12.97 -11.19
C LEU A 105 -3.26 12.82 -10.58
N ALA A 106 -3.47 13.33 -9.37
CA ALA A 106 -4.76 13.26 -8.68
C ALA A 106 -5.80 14.24 -9.23
N GLY A 107 -5.36 15.36 -9.85
CA GLY A 107 -6.25 16.37 -10.43
C GLY A 107 -6.66 16.13 -11.89
N THR A 108 -6.17 15.08 -12.54
CA THR A 108 -6.56 14.75 -13.92
C THR A 108 -7.89 13.98 -13.97
N ASP A 109 -8.96 14.66 -14.38
CA ASP A 109 -10.25 14.04 -14.68
C ASP A 109 -10.17 13.28 -16.02
N TYR A 110 -10.77 12.08 -16.07
CA TYR A 110 -10.64 11.15 -17.20
C TYR A 110 -11.35 11.60 -18.49
N GLU A 111 -12.18 12.65 -18.46
CA GLU A 111 -12.88 13.13 -19.66
C GLU A 111 -11.93 13.68 -20.74
N ASP A 112 -10.71 14.06 -20.35
CA ASP A 112 -9.66 14.56 -21.27
C ASP A 112 -8.63 13.49 -21.69
N ALA A 113 -8.91 12.20 -21.46
CA ALA A 113 -8.03 11.08 -21.83
C ALA A 113 -7.76 10.94 -23.35
N SER A 114 -8.40 11.78 -24.19
CA SER A 114 -8.18 11.87 -25.64
C SER A 114 -6.93 12.66 -26.04
N ALA A 115 -6.27 13.40 -25.14
CA ALA A 115 -5.08 14.16 -25.48
C ALA A 115 -3.80 13.38 -25.13
N ALA A 116 -3.13 12.89 -26.18
CA ALA A 116 -1.95 12.01 -26.17
C ALA A 116 -0.66 12.60 -25.53
N ASN A 117 -0.72 13.69 -24.76
CA ASN A 117 0.45 14.43 -24.27
C ASN A 117 0.41 14.79 -22.78
N HIS A 118 -0.41 14.14 -21.96
CA HIS A 118 -0.39 14.41 -20.52
C HIS A 118 0.86 13.80 -19.86
N SER A 119 1.90 14.61 -19.71
CA SER A 119 2.96 14.39 -18.70
C SER A 119 2.24 14.28 -17.35
N HIS A 120 1.99 13.05 -16.89
CA HIS A 120 1.27 12.71 -15.66
C HIS A 120 1.99 13.15 -14.37
N GLY A 121 2.57 14.35 -14.35
CA GLY A 121 3.50 14.82 -13.33
C GLY A 121 4.94 14.36 -13.54
N LEU A 122 5.27 13.78 -14.70
CA LEU A 122 6.62 13.26 -14.97
C LEU A 122 7.71 14.35 -14.91
N GLU A 123 7.38 15.57 -15.32
CA GLU A 123 8.27 16.74 -15.25
C GLU A 123 8.75 17.04 -13.81
N TYR A 124 7.90 16.82 -12.82
CA TYR A 124 8.26 16.95 -11.40
C TYR A 124 8.87 15.65 -10.87
N PHE A 125 8.36 14.49 -11.29
CA PHE A 125 8.77 13.20 -10.75
C PHE A 125 10.19 12.79 -11.15
N ILE A 126 10.59 12.98 -12.40
CA ILE A 126 11.90 12.55 -12.92
C ILE A 126 13.08 13.15 -12.12
N PRO A 127 13.16 14.49 -11.91
CA PRO A 127 14.25 15.06 -11.10
C PRO A 127 14.20 14.56 -9.66
N ALA A 128 13.01 14.45 -9.06
CA ALA A 128 12.86 13.97 -7.70
C ALA A 128 13.35 12.52 -7.52
N TYR A 129 12.96 11.62 -8.42
CA TYR A 129 13.39 10.23 -8.40
C TYR A 129 14.91 10.11 -8.48
N LYS A 130 15.56 10.88 -9.35
CA LYS A 130 17.02 10.86 -9.50
C LYS A 130 17.73 11.33 -8.23
N ILE A 131 17.24 12.40 -7.60
CA ILE A 131 17.77 12.87 -6.33
C ILE A 131 17.59 11.80 -5.25
N LEU A 132 16.38 11.29 -5.06
CA LEU A 132 16.08 10.32 -3.99
C LEU A 132 16.87 9.02 -4.15
N THR A 133 16.94 8.48 -5.37
CA THR A 133 17.69 7.24 -5.61
C THR A 133 19.19 7.42 -5.49
N SER A 134 19.73 8.56 -5.93
CA SER A 134 21.15 8.88 -5.71
C SER A 134 21.46 9.04 -4.23
N GLN A 135 20.63 9.78 -3.49
CA GLN A 135 20.79 10.03 -2.05
C GLN A 135 20.62 8.75 -1.22
N TRP A 136 19.77 7.82 -1.63
CA TRP A 136 19.67 6.53 -0.97
C TRP A 136 20.98 5.72 -1.05
N VAL A 137 21.70 5.81 -2.17
CA VAL A 137 23.00 5.12 -2.34
C VAL A 137 24.12 5.82 -1.58
N THR A 138 24.12 7.16 -1.54
CA THR A 138 25.27 7.94 -1.05
C THR A 138 25.13 8.47 0.38
N SER A 139 23.90 8.63 0.88
CA SER A 139 23.63 9.27 2.17
C SER A 139 23.38 8.28 3.30
N PHE A 140 24.15 8.45 4.38
CA PHE A 140 23.98 7.75 5.65
C PHE A 140 23.24 8.60 6.71
N GLY A 141 22.75 9.78 6.31
CA GLY A 141 22.03 10.69 7.21
C GLY A 141 20.72 10.10 7.74
N THR A 142 20.19 10.70 8.80
CA THR A 142 18.95 10.28 9.49
C THR A 142 17.79 11.22 9.22
N ASP A 143 17.85 11.92 8.09
CA ASP A 143 16.79 12.80 7.63
C ASP A 143 15.54 11.98 7.20
N LEU A 144 14.37 12.50 7.57
CA LEU A 144 13.08 11.89 7.28
C LEU A 144 12.58 12.22 5.88
N SER A 145 13.11 13.25 5.21
CA SER A 145 12.66 13.60 3.86
C SER A 145 13.01 12.51 2.85
N LEU A 146 14.12 11.80 3.02
CA LEU A 146 14.50 10.69 2.12
C LEU A 146 13.50 9.52 2.15
N PRO A 147 13.24 8.85 3.30
CA PRO A 147 12.25 7.77 3.35
C PRO A 147 10.85 8.29 2.96
N THR A 148 10.49 9.53 3.33
CA THR A 148 9.23 10.15 2.92
C THR A 148 9.09 10.26 1.41
N GLY A 149 10.10 10.83 0.74
CA GLY A 149 10.11 10.97 -0.71
C GLY A 149 10.07 9.63 -1.43
N LEU A 150 10.77 8.61 -0.91
CA LEU A 150 10.76 7.26 -1.47
C LEU A 150 9.38 6.59 -1.38
N VAL A 151 8.69 6.69 -0.23
CA VAL A 151 7.31 6.16 -0.07
C VAL A 151 6.33 6.88 -0.99
N LEU A 152 6.37 8.21 -1.03
CA LEU A 152 5.53 8.99 -1.95
C LEU A 152 5.84 8.64 -3.42
N SER A 153 7.11 8.39 -3.75
CA SER A 153 7.48 7.95 -5.09
C SER A 153 6.91 6.58 -5.43
N ALA A 154 6.88 5.67 -4.45
CA ALA A 154 6.26 4.38 -4.64
C ALA A 154 4.74 4.50 -4.88
N ILE A 155 4.05 5.38 -4.14
CA ILE A 155 2.63 5.66 -4.34
C ILE A 155 2.40 6.21 -5.75
N TYR A 156 3.22 7.15 -6.21
CA TYR A 156 3.15 7.68 -7.57
C TYR A 156 3.28 6.59 -8.63
N MET A 157 4.27 5.70 -8.49
CA MET A 157 4.47 4.56 -9.39
C MET A 157 3.32 3.56 -9.34
N SER A 158 2.70 3.38 -8.18
CA SER A 158 1.50 2.56 -8.02
C SER A 158 0.32 3.15 -8.81
N CYS A 159 0.13 4.47 -8.74
CA CYS A 159 -0.91 5.16 -9.50
C CYS A 159 -0.69 5.11 -11.02
N LEU A 160 0.56 4.95 -11.48
CA LEU A 160 0.91 4.69 -12.88
C LEU A 160 0.89 3.20 -13.26
N ALA A 161 0.42 2.34 -12.36
CA ALA A 161 0.38 0.90 -12.54
C ALA A 161 1.74 0.28 -12.87
N ARG A 162 2.82 0.76 -12.23
CA ARG A 162 4.20 0.25 -12.32
C ARG A 162 4.60 -0.44 -10.99
N PRO A 163 4.02 -1.61 -10.67
CA PRO A 163 4.08 -2.17 -9.32
C PRO A 163 5.48 -2.66 -8.92
N LEU A 164 6.29 -3.18 -9.85
CA LEU A 164 7.67 -3.59 -9.53
C LEU A 164 8.59 -2.40 -9.23
N LEU A 165 8.41 -1.28 -9.92
CA LEU A 165 9.16 -0.05 -9.62
C LEU A 165 8.70 0.55 -8.28
N ALA A 166 7.39 0.54 -8.03
CA ALA A 166 6.84 0.93 -6.73
C ALA A 166 7.40 0.07 -5.59
N TRP A 167 7.44 -1.25 -5.76
CA TRP A 167 8.05 -2.18 -4.81
C TRP A 167 9.52 -1.85 -4.52
N LYS A 168 10.34 -1.62 -5.56
CA LYS A 168 11.76 -1.21 -5.37
C LYS A 168 11.89 0.04 -4.51
N LEU A 169 11.03 1.03 -4.73
CA LEU A 169 11.02 2.28 -3.95
C LEU A 169 10.56 2.04 -2.50
N VAL A 170 9.59 1.17 -2.26
CA VAL A 170 9.21 0.75 -0.90
C VAL A 170 10.34 0.02 -0.21
N TYR A 171 11.05 -0.86 -0.90
CA TYR A 171 12.22 -1.56 -0.36
C TYR A 171 13.33 -0.58 0.04
N MET A 172 13.60 0.42 -0.80
CA MET A 172 14.56 1.50 -0.49
C MET A 172 14.12 2.32 0.74
N ALA A 173 12.85 2.69 0.83
CA ALA A 173 12.32 3.40 1.98
C ALA A 173 12.43 2.57 3.27
N SER A 174 12.03 1.29 3.20
CA SER A 174 12.08 0.34 4.31
C SER A 174 13.50 0.17 4.85
N SER A 175 14.47 -0.11 3.98
CA SER A 175 15.87 -0.24 4.39
C SER A 175 16.39 1.02 5.07
N LYS A 176 16.02 2.22 4.57
CA LYS A 176 16.41 3.48 5.21
C LYS A 176 15.78 3.65 6.60
N LEU A 177 14.50 3.33 6.75
CA LEU A 177 13.79 3.39 8.03
C LEU A 177 14.40 2.43 9.06
N GLN A 178 14.68 1.18 8.66
CA GLN A 178 15.32 0.17 9.51
C GLN A 178 16.73 0.61 9.96
N MET A 179 17.51 1.26 9.10
CA MET A 179 18.83 1.79 9.48
C MET A 179 18.76 2.87 10.57
N MET A 180 17.66 3.62 10.65
CA MET A 180 17.48 4.69 11.65
C MET A 180 17.07 4.14 13.02
N MET A 181 16.60 2.89 13.09
CA MET A 181 16.05 2.28 14.31
C MET A 181 17.05 2.07 15.45
N PRO A 182 18.27 1.54 15.22
CA PRO A 182 19.23 1.34 16.31
C PRO A 182 19.57 2.65 17.04
N SER A 183 19.83 3.72 16.27
CA SER A 183 20.19 5.02 16.81
C SER A 183 19.02 5.72 17.53
N ARG A 184 17.78 5.49 17.07
CA ARG A 184 16.55 5.89 17.76
C ARG A 184 16.39 5.17 19.09
N ASN A 185 16.54 3.85 19.10
CA ASN A 185 16.33 3.03 20.30
C ASN A 185 17.39 3.29 21.39
N GLN A 186 18.61 3.66 20.99
CA GLN A 186 19.70 4.02 21.91
C GLN A 186 19.61 5.48 22.42
N GLY A 187 18.61 6.26 21.99
CA GLY A 187 18.45 7.66 22.38
C GLY A 187 19.49 8.60 21.76
N SER A 188 20.29 8.12 20.80
CA SER A 188 21.30 8.93 20.08
C SER A 188 20.64 9.87 19.06
N LEU A 189 19.49 9.48 18.50
CA LEU A 189 18.65 10.34 17.67
C LEU A 189 17.46 10.86 18.49
N ALA A 190 17.50 12.14 18.82
CA ALA A 190 16.42 12.84 19.48
C ALA A 190 15.45 13.42 18.42
N PHE A 191 14.46 12.63 18.02
CA PHE A 191 13.36 13.13 17.20
C PHE A 191 12.38 13.95 18.05
N SER A 192 11.88 15.04 17.48
CA SER A 192 10.70 15.75 17.99
C SER A 192 9.50 14.82 18.05
N ASN A 193 8.50 15.14 18.87
CA ASN A 193 7.24 14.38 18.93
C ASN A 193 6.57 14.27 17.55
N ALA A 194 6.61 15.33 16.74
CA ALA A 194 6.04 15.32 15.39
C ALA A 194 6.80 14.36 14.45
N GLU A 195 8.13 14.36 14.53
CA GLU A 195 9.00 13.48 13.74
C GLU A 195 8.81 12.01 14.15
N ASN A 196 8.66 11.74 15.44
CA ASN A 196 8.33 10.42 15.95
C ASN A 196 7.00 9.89 15.40
N GLU A 197 5.99 10.75 15.27
CA GLU A 197 4.72 10.39 14.64
C GLU A 197 4.89 10.12 13.15
N THR A 198 5.64 10.95 12.43
CA THR A 198 5.96 10.73 11.00
C THR A 198 6.70 9.41 10.78
N VAL A 199 7.69 9.09 11.61
CA VAL A 199 8.39 7.79 11.56
C VAL A 199 7.41 6.64 11.70
N GLY A 200 6.54 6.67 12.72
CA GLY A 200 5.53 5.64 12.91
C GLY A 200 4.61 5.49 11.68
N ARG A 201 4.13 6.60 11.12
CA ARG A 201 3.29 6.60 9.91
C ARG A 201 4.04 6.02 8.70
N LEU A 202 5.30 6.38 8.51
CA LEU A 202 6.14 5.86 7.43
C LEU A 202 6.34 4.35 7.55
N PHE A 203 6.64 3.84 8.74
CA PHE A 203 6.77 2.39 8.98
C PHE A 203 5.49 1.65 8.64
N TRP A 204 4.34 2.10 9.15
CA TRP A 204 3.06 1.46 8.88
C TRP A 204 2.70 1.52 7.39
N VAL A 205 2.86 2.67 6.74
CA VAL A 205 2.57 2.78 5.29
C VAL A 205 3.53 1.91 4.47
N CYS A 206 4.83 1.93 4.74
CA CYS A 206 5.80 1.06 4.07
C CYS A 206 5.42 -0.42 4.21
N PHE A 207 5.15 -0.87 5.43
CA PHE A 207 4.81 -2.26 5.72
C PHE A 207 3.54 -2.70 4.97
N LEU A 208 2.53 -1.84 4.90
CA LEU A 208 1.29 -2.15 4.20
C LEU A 208 1.46 -2.22 2.68
N LEU A 209 2.20 -1.26 2.11
CA LEU A 209 2.54 -1.31 0.69
C LEU A 209 3.33 -2.58 0.37
N GLU A 210 4.28 -2.96 1.24
CA GLU A 210 5.05 -4.19 1.07
C GLU A 210 4.18 -5.44 1.16
N CYS A 211 3.27 -5.53 2.13
CA CYS A 211 2.33 -6.65 2.24
C CYS A 211 1.52 -6.85 0.96
N ASP A 212 1.01 -5.77 0.37
CA ASP A 212 0.29 -5.82 -0.90
C ASP A 212 1.17 -6.41 -2.02
N TYR A 213 2.43 -5.94 -2.14
CA TYR A 213 3.35 -6.42 -3.16
C TYR A 213 3.81 -7.87 -2.94
N LEU A 214 4.05 -8.28 -1.70
CA LEU A 214 4.44 -9.66 -1.38
C LEU A 214 3.31 -10.64 -1.70
N ALA A 215 2.07 -10.25 -1.40
CA ALA A 215 0.89 -11.07 -1.67
C ALA A 215 0.64 -11.26 -3.18
N GLU A 216 0.86 -10.21 -3.98
CA GLU A 216 0.51 -10.21 -5.40
C GLU A 216 1.66 -10.59 -6.33
N LEU A 217 2.88 -10.12 -6.05
CA LEU A 217 4.00 -10.16 -7.00
C LEU A 217 5.07 -11.21 -6.65
N ARG A 218 5.01 -11.82 -5.45
CA ARG A 218 6.01 -12.78 -4.94
C ARG A 218 7.46 -12.25 -4.97
N VAL A 219 7.60 -10.96 -4.69
CA VAL A 219 8.89 -10.26 -4.56
C VAL A 219 9.58 -10.57 -3.22
N PRO A 220 10.89 -10.33 -3.06
CA PRO A 220 11.55 -10.58 -1.77
C PRO A 220 11.15 -9.54 -0.71
N PRO A 221 10.99 -9.95 0.56
CA PRO A 221 10.68 -9.05 1.67
C PRO A 221 11.91 -8.22 2.09
N SER A 222 11.67 -7.01 2.61
CA SER A 222 12.72 -6.12 3.13
C SER A 222 13.08 -6.36 4.61
N GLY A 223 12.27 -7.11 5.36
CA GLY A 223 12.48 -7.36 6.79
C GLY A 223 11.82 -6.34 7.72
N ILE A 224 11.04 -5.38 7.20
CA ILE A 224 10.40 -4.33 8.01
C ILE A 224 9.41 -4.90 9.04
N GLU A 225 8.88 -6.10 8.78
CA GLU A 225 7.97 -6.83 9.67
C GLU A 225 8.58 -7.11 11.05
N ILE A 226 9.91 -7.12 11.15
CA ILE A 226 10.61 -7.40 12.42
C ILE A 226 10.51 -6.20 13.38
N ASP A 227 10.49 -4.98 12.83
CA ASP A 227 10.46 -3.75 13.61
C ASP A 227 9.05 -3.16 13.75
N ILE A 228 8.06 -3.64 12.99
CA ILE A 228 6.70 -3.08 13.00
C ILE A 228 6.01 -3.23 14.36
N ASP A 229 6.24 -4.35 15.06
CA ASP A 229 5.67 -4.62 16.38
C ASP A 229 6.14 -3.63 17.46
N ARG A 230 7.25 -2.94 17.20
CA ARG A 230 7.81 -1.92 18.10
C ARG A 230 7.28 -0.52 17.79
N MET A 231 6.58 -0.35 16.67
CA MET A 231 6.10 0.96 16.23
C MET A 231 4.79 1.31 16.93
N PRO A 232 4.67 2.53 17.49
CA PRO A 232 3.39 2.96 18.03
C PRO A 232 2.35 3.02 16.91
N TYR A 233 1.10 2.72 17.25
CA TYR A 233 0.00 2.98 16.34
C TYR A 233 -0.08 4.48 16.03
N PRO A 234 -0.34 4.89 14.77
CA PRO A 234 -0.50 6.29 14.42
C PRO A 234 -1.62 6.94 15.23
N ARG A 235 -1.34 8.10 15.83
CA ARG A 235 -2.33 8.85 16.62
C ARG A 235 -3.30 9.59 15.70
N LEU A 236 -4.57 9.61 16.08
CA LEU A 236 -5.59 10.51 15.53
C LEU A 236 -5.42 11.88 16.20
N SER A 237 -4.64 12.78 15.61
CA SER A 237 -4.32 14.05 16.25
C SER A 237 -5.45 15.09 16.08
N SER A 238 -6.46 14.87 15.23
CA SER A 238 -7.62 15.77 15.08
C SER A 238 -8.91 15.11 14.55
N PRO A 239 -10.11 15.64 14.89
CA PRO A 239 -11.40 15.17 14.34
C PRO A 239 -11.56 15.31 12.82
N ASN A 240 -10.71 16.14 12.18
CA ASN A 240 -10.61 16.32 10.73
C ASN A 240 -9.59 15.37 10.06
N GLU A 241 -8.85 14.58 10.83
CA GLU A 241 -7.88 13.58 10.33
C GLU A 241 -8.46 12.15 10.39
N ARG A 242 -9.78 12.02 10.23
CA ARG A 242 -10.45 10.71 10.14
C ARG A 242 -9.89 9.86 9.00
N ASP A 243 -9.41 10.51 7.94
CA ASP A 243 -8.93 9.85 6.74
C ASP A 243 -7.65 9.01 6.98
N GLY A 244 -6.84 9.38 7.96
CA GLY A 244 -5.48 8.85 8.10
C GLY A 244 -5.32 7.39 8.58
N LEU A 245 -6.38 6.77 9.10
CA LEU A 245 -6.27 5.44 9.70
C LEU A 245 -6.80 4.29 8.85
N ALA A 246 -7.18 4.56 7.59
CA ALA A 246 -7.44 3.51 6.64
C ALA A 246 -6.35 2.43 6.62
N PRO A 247 -5.04 2.71 6.79
CA PRO A 247 -4.02 1.69 6.59
C PRO A 247 -3.99 0.56 7.65
N LEU A 248 -4.57 0.68 8.85
CA LEU A 248 -4.41 -0.32 9.92
C LEU A 248 -5.01 -1.70 9.57
N GLN A 249 -4.25 -2.54 8.85
CA GLN A 249 -4.56 -3.95 8.68
C GLN A 249 -4.23 -4.69 9.99
N PRO A 250 -5.01 -5.72 10.36
CA PRO A 250 -4.50 -6.76 11.23
C PRO A 250 -3.38 -7.47 10.47
N ALA A 251 -2.14 -7.17 10.84
CA ALA A 251 -0.95 -7.87 10.36
C ALA A 251 -0.97 -9.30 10.91
N SER A 252 -1.62 -10.19 10.17
CA SER A 252 -1.52 -11.63 10.39
C SER A 252 -1.48 -12.29 9.02
N THR A 253 -0.46 -11.96 8.24
CA THR A 253 -0.09 -12.79 7.10
C THR A 253 0.61 -14.02 7.65
N PRO A 254 0.03 -15.22 7.57
CA PRO A 254 0.82 -16.42 7.78
C PRO A 254 1.91 -16.44 6.71
N SER A 255 3.17 -16.38 7.12
CA SER A 255 4.31 -16.65 6.26
C SER A 255 4.08 -18.01 5.59
N TYR A 256 3.75 -17.99 4.29
CA TYR A 256 3.47 -19.18 3.53
C TYR A 256 4.82 -19.85 3.21
N THR A 257 5.31 -20.70 4.12
CA THR A 257 6.39 -21.62 3.78
C THR A 257 5.83 -22.64 2.79
N ASP A 258 6.22 -22.52 1.53
CA ASP A 258 5.99 -23.47 0.44
C ASP A 258 6.61 -24.83 0.83
N ASN A 259 5.85 -25.70 1.50
CA ASN A 259 6.16 -27.12 1.55
C ASN A 259 5.41 -27.80 0.41
N ASP A 260 6.09 -27.91 -0.73
CA ASP A 260 5.68 -28.72 -1.87
C ASP A 260 5.66 -30.21 -1.49
N ASN A 261 4.48 -30.73 -1.17
CA ASN A 261 4.19 -32.17 -1.25
C ASN A 261 2.67 -32.38 -1.50
N PRO A 262 2.25 -32.72 -2.73
CA PRO A 262 0.83 -32.70 -3.10
C PRO A 262 0.08 -34.03 -2.92
N THR A 263 0.59 -35.00 -2.15
CA THR A 263 0.06 -36.39 -2.19
C THR A 263 -0.36 -37.00 -0.85
N GLY A 264 -0.45 -36.23 0.24
CA GLY A 264 -0.97 -36.73 1.52
C GLY A 264 -2.33 -36.14 1.86
N SER A 265 -3.34 -36.97 2.16
CA SER A 265 -4.54 -36.52 2.85
C SER A 265 -4.14 -35.81 4.15
N PRO A 266 -4.75 -34.65 4.49
CA PRO A 266 -4.37 -33.92 5.70
C PRO A 266 -4.69 -34.78 6.92
N SER A 267 -3.67 -35.06 7.74
CA SER A 267 -3.86 -35.81 8.98
C SER A 267 -4.81 -35.09 9.94
N LEU A 268 -5.54 -35.83 10.79
CA LEU A 268 -6.48 -35.27 11.78
C LEU A 268 -5.81 -34.22 12.70
N SER A 269 -4.53 -34.40 13.02
CA SER A 269 -3.74 -33.41 13.78
C SER A 269 -3.56 -32.08 13.06
N THR A 270 -3.46 -32.10 11.72
CA THR A 270 -3.38 -30.92 10.85
C THR A 270 -4.73 -30.19 10.77
N ILE A 271 -5.82 -30.96 10.81
CA ILE A 271 -7.20 -30.45 10.81
C ILE A 271 -7.50 -29.73 12.14
N CYS A 272 -7.16 -30.34 13.29
CA CYS A 272 -7.34 -29.71 14.60
C CYS A 272 -6.41 -28.50 14.83
N SER A 273 -5.17 -28.54 14.30
CA SER A 273 -4.29 -27.37 14.36
C SER A 273 -4.82 -26.22 13.50
N LEU A 274 -5.40 -26.52 12.33
CA LEU A 274 -6.05 -25.54 11.48
C LEU A 274 -7.26 -24.89 12.18
N GLU A 275 -8.13 -25.66 12.82
CA GLU A 275 -9.26 -25.10 13.57
C GLU A 275 -8.82 -24.10 14.65
N ARG A 276 -7.78 -24.42 15.42
CA ARG A 276 -7.21 -23.50 16.41
C ARG A 276 -6.69 -22.22 15.78
N VAL A 277 -5.96 -22.32 14.67
CA VAL A 277 -5.41 -21.16 13.94
C VAL A 277 -6.55 -20.29 13.40
N LEU A 278 -7.57 -20.88 12.79
CA LEU A 278 -8.73 -20.16 12.26
C LEU A 278 -9.50 -19.41 13.36
N ASN A 279 -9.73 -20.07 14.50
CA ASN A 279 -10.39 -19.47 15.64
C ASN A 279 -9.58 -18.29 16.20
N GLU A 280 -8.26 -18.44 16.31
CA GLU A 280 -7.39 -17.37 16.81
C GLU A 280 -7.32 -16.18 15.85
N LEU A 281 -7.15 -16.42 14.54
CA LEU A 281 -7.15 -15.35 13.53
C LEU A 281 -8.50 -14.62 13.49
N THR A 282 -9.60 -15.35 13.61
CA THR A 282 -10.95 -14.75 13.68
C THR A 282 -11.09 -13.89 14.93
N ARG A 283 -10.63 -14.39 16.08
CA ARG A 283 -10.62 -13.63 17.35
C ARG A 283 -9.77 -12.37 17.23
N GLN A 284 -8.60 -12.43 16.59
CA GLN A 284 -7.74 -11.26 16.38
C GLN A 284 -8.39 -10.22 15.47
N LEU A 285 -9.05 -10.66 14.40
CA LEU A 285 -9.82 -9.77 13.52
C LEU A 285 -10.97 -9.08 14.27
N GLU A 286 -11.68 -9.83 15.11
CA GLU A 286 -12.75 -9.27 15.95
C GLU A 286 -12.20 -8.28 16.98
N VAL A 287 -11.10 -8.62 17.67
CA VAL A 287 -10.44 -7.71 18.63
C VAL A 287 -9.99 -6.42 17.94
N TRP A 288 -9.41 -6.52 16.75
CA TRP A 288 -9.07 -5.36 15.92
C TRP A 288 -10.30 -4.50 15.62
N TYR A 289 -11.40 -5.12 15.16
CA TYR A 289 -12.62 -4.37 14.85
C TYR A 289 -13.21 -3.66 16.08
N HIS A 290 -13.17 -4.31 17.24
CA HIS A 290 -13.67 -3.72 18.49
C HIS A 290 -12.73 -2.68 19.11
N SER A 291 -11.44 -2.69 18.77
CA SER A 291 -10.47 -1.68 19.25
C SER A 291 -10.48 -0.40 18.42
N LEU A 292 -11.14 -0.39 17.26
CA LEU A 292 -11.31 0.81 16.46
C LEU A 292 -12.11 1.88 17.23
N PRO A 293 -11.66 3.15 17.24
CA PRO A 293 -12.44 4.26 17.78
C PRO A 293 -13.80 4.40 17.09
N ASP A 294 -14.84 4.72 17.85
CA ASP A 294 -16.21 4.86 17.35
C ASP A 294 -16.35 5.86 16.19
N ILE A 295 -15.42 6.83 16.11
CA ILE A 295 -15.38 7.85 15.05
C ILE A 295 -15.07 7.25 13.67
N ILE A 296 -14.28 6.18 13.62
CA ILE A 296 -13.82 5.56 12.36
C ILE A 296 -14.34 4.13 12.19
N LYS A 297 -14.95 3.54 13.22
CA LYS A 297 -15.41 2.16 13.20
C LYS A 297 -16.51 1.99 12.15
N PRO A 298 -16.34 1.12 11.15
CA PRO A 298 -17.36 0.95 10.14
C PRO A 298 -18.56 0.20 10.71
N ASP A 299 -19.76 0.60 10.32
CA ASP A 299 -20.92 -0.22 10.56
C ASP A 299 -20.83 -1.45 9.66
N LEU A 300 -21.07 -2.64 10.19
CA LEU A 300 -21.06 -3.89 9.43
C LEU A 300 -22.47 -4.46 9.24
N SER A 301 -23.50 -3.81 9.81
CA SER A 301 -24.89 -4.29 9.78
C SER A 301 -25.62 -3.94 8.49
N HIS A 302 -25.24 -2.84 7.84
CA HIS A 302 -25.81 -2.40 6.56
C HIS A 302 -24.87 -2.68 5.39
N ASN A 303 -25.38 -2.88 4.17
CA ASN A 303 -24.52 -3.23 3.02
C ASN A 303 -23.95 -2.00 2.28
N VAL A 304 -24.32 -0.78 2.69
CA VAL A 304 -23.94 0.47 2.01
C VAL A 304 -22.99 1.30 2.89
N PRO A 305 -21.71 1.49 2.52
CA PRO A 305 -20.84 2.48 3.15
C PRO A 305 -21.35 3.92 3.01
N THR A 306 -21.20 4.69 4.09
CA THR A 306 -21.57 6.11 4.16
C THR A 306 -20.56 7.00 3.43
N ASP A 307 -19.28 6.73 3.61
CA ASP A 307 -18.17 7.48 3.01
C ASP A 307 -17.06 6.56 2.46
N ALA A 308 -16.04 7.16 1.84
CA ALA A 308 -14.93 6.42 1.25
C ALA A 308 -14.03 5.73 2.30
N HIS A 309 -13.93 6.30 3.50
CA HIS A 309 -13.12 5.77 4.59
C HIS A 309 -13.76 4.51 5.18
N GLU A 310 -15.06 4.58 5.48
CA GLU A 310 -15.87 3.44 5.90
C GLU A 310 -15.80 2.32 4.86
N ALA A 311 -15.92 2.67 3.57
CA ALA A 311 -15.81 1.69 2.49
C ALA A 311 -14.43 0.99 2.48
N SER A 312 -13.33 1.72 2.69
CA SER A 312 -12.00 1.12 2.75
C SER A 312 -11.84 0.16 3.94
N LEU A 313 -12.30 0.55 5.13
CA LEU A 313 -12.24 -0.30 6.33
C LEU A 313 -13.12 -1.55 6.20
N ARG A 314 -14.31 -1.42 5.60
CA ARG A 314 -15.18 -2.56 5.26
C ARG A 314 -14.49 -3.52 4.30
N LEU A 315 -13.92 -3.02 3.20
CA LEU A 315 -13.20 -3.85 2.24
C LEU A 315 -12.07 -4.62 2.92
N ARG A 316 -11.31 -3.98 3.81
CA ARG A 316 -10.23 -4.62 4.58
C ARG A 316 -10.77 -5.69 5.53
N TYR A 317 -11.84 -5.39 6.26
CA TYR A 317 -12.46 -6.35 7.19
C TYR A 317 -12.98 -7.59 6.46
N TRP A 318 -13.80 -7.40 5.42
CA TRP A 318 -14.33 -8.52 4.64
C TRP A 318 -13.25 -9.26 3.84
N SER A 319 -12.19 -8.55 3.43
CA SER A 319 -11.01 -9.16 2.83
C SER A 319 -10.32 -10.12 3.80
N ALA A 320 -9.97 -9.63 4.99
CA ALA A 320 -9.34 -10.45 6.02
C ALA A 320 -10.23 -11.65 6.41
N ARG A 321 -11.54 -11.43 6.61
CA ARG A 321 -12.47 -12.48 7.02
C ARG A 321 -12.59 -13.60 5.99
N HIS A 322 -12.68 -13.28 4.68
CA HIS A 322 -12.72 -14.32 3.67
C HIS A 322 -11.35 -14.99 3.47
N ILE A 323 -10.23 -14.27 3.59
CA ILE A 323 -8.88 -14.87 3.53
C ILE A 323 -8.68 -15.90 4.64
N ILE A 324 -9.06 -15.58 5.88
CA ILE A 324 -8.99 -16.50 7.03
C ILE A 324 -9.82 -17.75 6.75
N SER A 325 -11.04 -17.60 6.24
CA SER A 325 -12.00 -18.70 6.10
C SER A 325 -11.90 -19.49 4.78
N ARG A 326 -11.20 -18.95 3.78
CA ARG A 326 -10.96 -19.56 2.45
C ARG A 326 -10.43 -20.99 2.47
N PRO A 327 -9.48 -21.38 3.36
CA PRO A 327 -8.96 -22.74 3.40
C PRO A 327 -10.07 -23.79 3.55
N CYS A 328 -11.10 -23.52 4.36
CA CYS A 328 -12.23 -24.42 4.58
C CYS A 328 -13.12 -24.54 3.33
N LEU A 329 -13.40 -23.43 2.65
CA LEU A 329 -14.18 -23.45 1.41
C LEU A 329 -13.46 -24.26 0.32
N VAL A 330 -12.16 -24.04 0.15
CA VAL A 330 -11.34 -24.78 -0.82
C VAL A 330 -11.28 -26.27 -0.47
N TYR A 331 -11.16 -26.60 0.82
CA TYR A 331 -11.18 -27.99 1.28
C TYR A 331 -12.49 -28.70 0.92
N ILE A 332 -13.65 -28.09 1.20
CA ILE A 332 -14.97 -28.65 0.82
C ILE A 332 -15.05 -28.91 -0.68
N LEU A 333 -14.52 -28.01 -1.52
CA LEU A 333 -14.54 -28.16 -2.98
C LEU A 333 -13.58 -29.24 -3.49
N SER A 334 -12.58 -29.61 -2.69
CA SER A 334 -11.57 -30.62 -3.06
C SER A 334 -11.92 -32.04 -2.62
N VAL A 335 -12.80 -32.17 -1.61
CA VAL A 335 -13.20 -33.45 -1.03
C VAL A 335 -14.32 -34.07 -1.88
N SER A 336 -14.18 -35.36 -2.19
CA SER A 336 -15.25 -36.12 -2.85
C SER A 336 -16.39 -36.35 -1.85
N THR A 337 -17.65 -36.37 -2.31
CA THR A 337 -18.87 -36.35 -1.48
C THR A 337 -19.04 -37.49 -0.46
N ALA A 338 -18.06 -38.40 -0.33
CA ALA A 338 -18.06 -39.56 0.54
C ALA A 338 -17.28 -39.41 1.87
N ASP A 339 -16.45 -38.36 2.04
CA ASP A 339 -15.69 -38.16 3.28
C ASP A 339 -16.45 -37.31 4.32
N GLU A 340 -16.37 -37.71 5.59
CA GLU A 340 -16.93 -36.93 6.71
C GLU A 340 -16.13 -35.63 6.92
N VAL A 341 -16.71 -34.51 6.51
CA VAL A 341 -16.13 -33.18 6.70
C VAL A 341 -16.47 -32.65 8.11
N PRO A 342 -15.49 -32.18 8.89
CA PRO A 342 -15.74 -31.63 10.22
C PRO A 342 -16.66 -30.40 10.21
N THR A 343 -17.51 -30.25 11.25
CA THR A 343 -18.52 -29.18 11.34
C THR A 343 -17.93 -27.76 11.26
N TYR A 344 -16.74 -27.53 11.82
CA TYR A 344 -16.09 -26.21 11.77
C TYR A 344 -15.76 -25.78 10.33
N VAL A 345 -15.47 -26.74 9.44
CA VAL A 345 -15.17 -26.46 8.02
C VAL A 345 -16.40 -25.89 7.33
N TYR A 346 -17.59 -26.45 7.57
CA TYR A 346 -18.85 -25.91 7.03
C TYR A 346 -19.11 -24.48 7.54
N LYS A 347 -18.93 -24.24 8.84
CA LYS A 347 -19.08 -22.92 9.45
C LYS A 347 -18.17 -21.87 8.78
N TYR A 348 -16.90 -22.19 8.60
CA TYR A 348 -15.96 -21.27 7.96
C TYR A 348 -16.20 -21.13 6.46
N ALA A 349 -16.61 -22.18 5.76
CA ALA A 349 -16.96 -22.07 4.35
C ALA A 349 -18.18 -21.15 4.12
N GLU A 350 -19.22 -21.27 4.94
CA GLU A 350 -20.36 -20.33 4.93
C GLU A 350 -19.91 -18.90 5.22
N THR A 351 -19.07 -18.73 6.24
CA THR A 351 -18.47 -17.43 6.58
C THR A 351 -17.69 -16.84 5.41
N CYS A 352 -16.95 -17.66 4.67
CA CYS A 352 -16.19 -17.25 3.48
C CYS A 352 -17.13 -16.71 2.40
N ILE A 353 -18.20 -17.45 2.08
CA ILE A 353 -19.16 -17.05 1.05
C ILE A 353 -19.86 -15.74 1.44
N GLN A 354 -20.33 -15.62 2.68
CA GLN A 354 -20.97 -14.40 3.16
C GLN A 354 -20.00 -13.20 3.14
N SER A 355 -18.75 -13.42 3.52
CA SER A 355 -17.72 -12.38 3.49
C SER A 355 -17.41 -11.93 2.06
N CYS A 356 -17.33 -12.86 1.10
CA CYS A 356 -17.16 -12.54 -0.32
C CYS A 356 -18.33 -11.71 -0.86
N ARG A 357 -19.58 -12.04 -0.49
CA ARG A 357 -20.76 -11.26 -0.90
C ARG A 357 -20.68 -9.82 -0.40
N ASN A 358 -20.43 -9.64 0.90
CA ASN A 358 -20.32 -8.32 1.51
C ASN A 358 -19.13 -7.51 0.93
N TYR A 359 -18.02 -8.19 0.62
CA TYR A 359 -16.89 -7.58 -0.06
C TYR A 359 -17.28 -7.07 -1.45
N ILE A 360 -17.93 -7.90 -2.28
CA ILE A 360 -18.35 -7.52 -3.64
C ILE A 360 -19.35 -6.37 -3.60
N GLU A 361 -20.32 -6.41 -2.68
CA GLU A 361 -21.32 -5.33 -2.54
C GLU A 361 -20.67 -4.00 -2.14
N THR A 362 -19.71 -4.03 -1.20
CA THR A 362 -18.94 -2.84 -0.82
C THR A 362 -18.06 -2.37 -1.98
N ALA A 363 -17.39 -3.31 -2.67
CA ALA A 363 -16.49 -3.02 -3.77
C ALA A 363 -17.23 -2.35 -4.91
N LEU A 364 -18.40 -2.86 -5.32
CA LEU A 364 -19.22 -2.25 -6.37
C LEU A 364 -19.47 -0.76 -6.12
N GLN A 365 -19.77 -0.37 -4.88
CA GLN A 365 -19.99 1.03 -4.53
C GLN A 365 -18.71 1.87 -4.59
N VAL A 366 -17.59 1.31 -4.14
CA VAL A 366 -16.28 1.96 -4.30
C VAL A 366 -15.91 2.10 -5.77
N LEU A 367 -16.16 1.09 -6.59
CA LEU A 367 -15.90 1.13 -8.03
C LEU A 367 -16.80 2.13 -8.77
N THR A 368 -18.02 2.38 -8.28
CA THR A 368 -18.85 3.48 -8.80
C THR A 368 -18.29 4.87 -8.46
N LYS A 369 -17.55 5.00 -7.35
CA LYS A 369 -16.88 6.24 -6.92
C LYS A 369 -15.41 6.22 -7.36
N ARG A 370 -15.12 6.79 -8.53
CA ARG A 370 -13.76 6.84 -9.11
C ARG A 370 -12.82 7.67 -8.22
N THR A 371 -12.03 6.99 -7.39
CA THR A 371 -11.04 7.58 -6.47
C THR A 371 -9.61 7.12 -6.84
N PRO A 372 -8.55 7.83 -6.42
CA PRO A 372 -7.18 7.36 -6.60
C PRO A 372 -6.92 5.98 -5.98
N TYR A 373 -7.65 5.64 -4.91
CA TYR A 373 -7.69 4.30 -4.33
C TYR A 373 -8.22 3.26 -5.33
N THR A 374 -9.31 3.54 -6.04
CA THR A 374 -9.76 2.69 -7.16
C THR A 374 -8.77 2.63 -8.31
N ARG A 375 -7.99 3.70 -8.58
CA ARG A 375 -6.91 3.68 -9.59
C ARG A 375 -5.82 2.66 -9.23
N ARG A 376 -5.59 2.40 -7.94
CA ARG A 376 -4.70 1.33 -7.48
C ARG A 376 -5.40 -0.02 -7.56
N THR A 377 -6.59 -0.17 -6.98
CA THR A 377 -7.28 -1.48 -6.85
C THR A 377 -7.84 -2.04 -8.18
N LEU A 378 -8.33 -1.20 -9.10
CA LEU A 378 -8.84 -1.65 -10.40
C LEU A 378 -7.71 -2.05 -11.36
N THR A 379 -6.56 -1.40 -11.28
CA THR A 379 -5.48 -1.65 -12.24
C THR A 379 -4.67 -2.91 -11.92
N PHE A 380 -4.75 -3.43 -10.70
CA PHE A 380 -4.26 -4.78 -10.37
C PHE A 380 -5.18 -5.91 -10.88
N MET A 381 -6.47 -5.63 -11.14
CA MET A 381 -7.45 -6.67 -11.55
C MET A 381 -7.74 -6.74 -13.05
N LEU A 382 -7.30 -5.76 -13.84
CA LEU A 382 -7.44 -5.80 -15.29
C LEU A 382 -6.07 -6.08 -15.92
N PRO A 383 -5.81 -7.30 -16.45
CA PRO A 383 -4.76 -7.43 -17.44
C PRO A 383 -5.14 -6.47 -18.58
N THR A 384 -4.33 -5.44 -18.78
CA THR A 384 -4.42 -4.59 -19.95
C THR A 384 -4.45 -5.50 -21.16
N GLY A 385 -5.54 -5.42 -21.93
CA GLY A 385 -5.81 -6.28 -23.06
C GLY A 385 -4.60 -6.41 -23.98
N VAL A 386 -4.31 -7.65 -24.34
CA VAL A 386 -3.72 -7.99 -25.63
C VAL A 386 -4.82 -7.92 -26.67
#